data_AF-A0A392VE41-F1
#
_entry.id   AF-A0A392VE41-F1
#
_cell.length_a   1.000
_cell.length_b   1.000
_cell.length_c   1.000
_cell.angle_alpha   90.00
_cell.angle_beta   90.00
_cell.angle_gamma   90.00
#
_symmetry.space_group_name_H-M   'P 1'
#
loop_
_entity.id
_entity.type
_entity.pdbx_description
1 polymer ?
#
loop_
_entity_poly.entity_id
_entity_poly.type
_entity_poly.pdbx_seq_one_letter_code
_entity_poly.pdbx_strand_id
1 'polypeptide(L)' 'MGMRKVSVNSDSKTVVDFVNDDEAPTNDPLIRGIRDLLDSDEWEVTLSWIPRAENGE' A
#
# COMPACT_ATOMS: atom_id res chain seq x y z
N MET A 1 19.71 -7.86 -11.01
CA MET A 1 18.29 -8.18 -11.29
C MET A 1 17.53 -6.87 -11.26
N GLY A 2 16.58 -6.64 -12.18
CA GLY A 2 15.80 -5.41 -12.19
C GLY A 2 14.69 -5.43 -11.15
N MET A 3 14.42 -4.29 -10.49
CA MET A 3 13.30 -4.11 -9.57
C MET A 3 11.97 -4.38 -10.28
N ARG A 4 11.09 -5.14 -9.63
CA ARG A 4 9.73 -5.39 -10.15
C ARG A 4 8.79 -4.32 -9.61
N LYS A 5 8.11 -3.61 -10.51
CA LYS A 5 7.16 -2.55 -10.16
C LYS A 5 5.76 -3.14 -9.98
N VAL A 6 5.11 -2.82 -8.87
CA VAL A 6 3.73 -3.24 -8.58
C VAL A 6 2.94 -2.01 -8.15
N SER A 7 1.76 -1.84 -8.74
CA SER A 7 0.82 -0.79 -8.34
C SER A 7 -0.46 -1.44 -7.81
N VAL A 8 -0.80 -1.09 -6.57
CA VAL A 8 -2.00 -1.53 -5.88
C VAL A 8 -2.92 -0.32 -5.72
N ASN A 9 -4.16 -0.47 -6.16
CA ASN A 9 -5.18 0.55 -6.00
C ASN A 9 -6.22 0.05 -5.00
N SER A 10 -6.67 0.92 -4.09
CA SER A 10 -7.70 0.60 -3.11
C SER A 10 -8.76 1.69 -3.07
N ASP A 11 -10.03 1.30 -2.94
CA ASP A 11 -11.12 2.24 -2.68
C ASP A 11 -11.24 2.67 -1.20
N SER A 12 -10.52 1.99 -0.31
CA SER A 12 -10.48 2.32 1.11
C SER A 12 -9.44 3.41 1.39
N LYS A 13 -9.89 4.67 1.33
CA LYS A 13 -9.03 5.83 1.62
C LYS A 13 -8.32 5.72 2.98
N THR A 14 -9.05 5.28 4.01
CA THR A 14 -8.51 5.12 5.36
C THR A 14 -7.32 4.16 5.39
N VAL A 15 -7.38 3.05 4.64
CA VAL A 15 -6.28 2.08 4.59
C VAL A 15 -5.08 2.66 3.86
N VAL A 16 -5.30 3.34 2.72
CA VAL A 16 -4.21 3.96 1.95
C VAL A 16 -3.50 5.04 2.78
N ASP A 17 -4.26 5.95 3.39
CA ASP A 17 -3.71 7.00 4.24
C ASP A 17 -2.93 6.40 5.41
N PHE A 18 -3.49 5.37 6.06
CA PHE A 18 -2.85 4.75 7.22
C PHE A 18 -1.59 3.94 6.87
N VAL A 19 -1.56 3.27 5.71
CA VAL A 19 -0.37 2.56 5.25
C VAL A 19 0.74 3.54 4.87
N ASN A 20 0.41 4.62 4.14
CA ASN A 20 1.37 5.61 3.65
C ASN A 20 1.85 6.57 4.75
N ASP A 21 1.14 6.67 5.88
CA ASP A 21 1.59 7.40 7.06
C ASP A 21 2.63 6.56 7.82
N ASP A 22 3.90 6.68 7.41
CA ASP A 22 5.02 5.88 7.97
C ASP A 22 5.23 6.15 9.47
N GLU A 23 4.89 7.36 9.93
CA GLU A 23 5.05 7.79 11.32
C GLU A 23 3.95 7.26 12.26
N ALA A 24 2.79 6.85 11.73
CA ALA A 24 1.71 6.31 12.53
C ALA A 24 2.09 4.94 13.13
N PRO A 25 2.24 4.83 14.46
CA PRO A 25 2.50 3.54 15.10
C PRO A 25 1.27 2.65 14.95
N THR A 26 1.47 1.47 14.35
CA THR A 26 0.43 0.46 14.20
C THR A 26 0.87 -0.88 14.77
N ASN A 27 -0.02 -1.50 15.55
CA ASN A 27 0.11 -2.88 16.00
C ASN A 27 -0.65 -3.86 15.10
N ASP A 28 -1.29 -3.37 14.04
CA ASP A 28 -2.00 -4.22 13.10
C ASP A 28 -0.98 -4.97 12.23
N PRO A 29 -0.97 -6.33 12.26
CA PRO A 29 0.02 -7.12 11.55
C PRO A 29 -0.16 -7.06 10.03
N LEU A 30 -1.37 -6.79 9.53
CA LEU A 30 -1.61 -6.61 8.09
C LEU A 30 -0.99 -5.30 7.60
N ILE A 31 -1.23 -4.19 8.31
CA ILE A 31 -0.66 -2.88 7.94
C ILE A 31 0.87 -2.94 7.99
N ARG A 32 1.45 -3.57 9.02
CA ARG A 32 2.91 -3.79 9.10
C ARG A 32 3.44 -4.57 7.89
N GLY A 33 2.81 -5.71 7.56
CA GLY A 33 3.22 -6.51 6.42
C GLY A 33 3.13 -5.75 5.08
N ILE A 34 2.14 -4.86 4.92
CA ILE A 34 2.04 -4.00 3.74
C ILE A 34 3.19 -2.98 3.70
N ARG A 35 3.53 -2.36 4.83
CA ARG A 35 4.68 -1.43 4.90
C ARG A 35 6.01 -2.14 4.61
N ASP A 36 6.24 -3.30 5.20
CA ASP A 36 7.43 -4.13 4.92
C ASP A 36 7.54 -4.49 3.42
N LEU A 37 6.41 -4.74 2.75
CA LEU A 37 6.36 -4.99 1.31
C LEU A 37 6.66 -3.73 0.48
N LEU A 38 6.23 -2.56 0.94
CA LEU A 38 6.49 -1.27 0.29
C LEU A 38 7.96 -0.85 0.41
N ASP A 39 8.63 -1.24 1.51
CA ASP A 39 10.05 -0.95 1.79
C ASP A 39 11.03 -1.98 1.19
N SER A 40 10.53 -2.95 0.42
CA SER A 40 11.36 -4.06 -0.10
C SER A 40 12.38 -3.60 -1.16
N ASP A 41 13.66 -3.95 -0.97
CA ASP A 41 14.72 -3.74 -1.99
C ASP A 41 14.49 -4.50 -3.31
N GLU A 42 13.60 -5.50 -3.33
CA GLU A 42 13.31 -6.31 -4.51
C GLU A 42 12.14 -5.76 -5.35
N TRP A 43 11.25 -4.99 -4.73
CA TRP A 43 9.98 -4.56 -5.30
C TRP A 43 9.75 -3.07 -5.12
N GLU A 44 9.44 -2.37 -6.22
CA GLU A 44 8.95 -1.00 -6.15
C GLU A 44 7.42 -1.07 -6.11
N VAL A 45 6.85 -1.11 -4.90
CA VAL A 45 5.41 -1.20 -4.69
C VAL A 45 4.82 0.19 -4.42
N THR A 46 3.69 0.50 -5.05
CA THR A 46 2.95 1.76 -4.85
C THR A 46 1.52 1.45 -4.43
N LEU A 47 1.04 2.05 -3.34
CA LEU A 47 -0.35 1.96 -2.90
C LEU A 47 -1.05 3.30 -3.09
N SER A 48 -2.04 3.34 -3.98
CA SER A 48 -2.81 4.55 -4.29
C SER A 48 -4.30 4.37 -3.96
N TRP A 49 -4.93 5.47 -3.56
CA TRP A 49 -6.37 5.51 -3.40
C TRP A 49 -7.05 5.77 -4.74
N ILE A 50 -8.12 5.02 -5.02
CA ILE A 50 -9.03 5.26 -6.14
C ILE A 50 -10.47 5.38 -5.64
N PRO A 51 -11.34 6.16 -6.25
CA PRO A 51 -12.78 6.09 -6.01
C PRO A 51 -13.33 4.67 -6.22
N ARG A 52 -14.31 4.25 -5.40
CA ARG A 52 -14.96 2.93 -5.50
C ARG A 52 -15.49 2.62 -6.89
N ALA A 53 -16.05 3.62 -7.58
CA ALA A 53 -16.54 3.49 -8.95
C ALA A 53 -15.45 3.08 -9.96
N GLU A 54 -14.18 3.33 -9.66
CA GLU A 54 -13.04 2.94 -10.50
C GLU A 54 -12.48 1.56 -10.12
N ASN A 55 -12.87 0.99 -8.98
CA ASN A 55 -12.39 -0.32 -8.52
C ASN A 55 -13.17 -1.51 -9.10
N GLY A 56 -13.82 -1.32 -10.26
CA GLY A 56 -14.49 -2.38 -11.01
C GLY A 56 -15.62 -3.06 -10.23
N GLU A 57 -16.71 -2.34 -9.96
CA GLU A 57 -17.99 -2.95 -9.56
C GLU A 57 -18.74 -3.53 -10.76
#